data_AF-D9WII1-F1
#
_entry.id   AF-D9WII1-F1
#
_cell.length_a   1.000
_cell.length_b   1.000
_cell.length_c   1.000
_cell.angle_alpha   90.00
_cell.angle_beta   90.00
_cell.angle_gamma   90.00
#
_symmetry.space_group_name_H-M   'P 1'
#
loop_
_entity.id
_entity.type
_entity.pdbx_description
1 polymer ?
#
loop_
_entity_poly.entity_id
_entity_poly.type
_entity_poly.pdbx_seq_one_letter_code
_entity_poly.pdbx_strand_id
1 'polypeptide(L)'
;MTAPAPADATRLRPRTAPHGCSSAPARSDSAGRGTVLPPPTIVRHTAAPTERRPMAGIEFEAKALDIDPKKMERLIVEAGGVRRTEPRLMRRYVYDTIPAVPGRWVRLRDTGAVTTLCVKQISTDAVDGTHETEVTVDNFEETNALLGLMGLTPRSYQENRRTSYALGAVRLELDEWPLIPPYLEIEADDEPQVWAAAEALGFDRERLTSFNTTKVYDLYGIDLDAITDLRFE
;
A
#
# COMPACT_ATOMS: atom_id res chain seq x y z
N MET A 1 -11.50 40.38 -49.05
CA MET A 1 -10.56 39.45 -49.72
C MET A 1 -10.43 38.22 -48.83
N THR A 2 -11.46 37.38 -48.82
CA THR A 2 -11.52 36.03 -49.43
C THR A 2 -10.63 34.99 -48.73
N ALA A 3 -11.25 34.24 -47.83
CA ALA A 3 -10.79 32.93 -47.37
C ALA A 3 -11.00 31.88 -48.48
N PRO A 4 -10.21 30.78 -48.52
CA PRO A 4 -10.55 29.64 -49.36
C PRO A 4 -11.45 28.65 -48.61
N ALA A 5 -12.53 28.24 -49.28
CA ALA A 5 -13.42 27.15 -48.91
C ALA A 5 -12.90 25.80 -49.48
N PRO A 6 -13.49 24.65 -49.11
CA PRO A 6 -12.80 23.37 -48.97
C PRO A 6 -12.86 22.48 -50.24
N ALA A 7 -11.98 21.47 -50.29
CA ALA A 7 -12.04 20.40 -51.28
C ALA A 7 -12.74 19.16 -50.70
N ASP A 8 -13.71 18.67 -51.47
CA ASP A 8 -14.61 17.56 -51.20
C ASP A 8 -14.00 16.19 -51.59
N ALA A 9 -14.64 15.16 -51.04
CA ALA A 9 -14.37 13.74 -50.97
C ALA A 9 -13.99 13.01 -52.26
N THR A 10 -13.23 11.92 -52.12
CA THR A 10 -13.69 10.62 -52.66
C THR A 10 -13.16 9.42 -51.86
N ARG A 11 -14.09 8.49 -51.62
CA ARG A 11 -14.01 7.20 -50.94
C ARG A 11 -12.92 6.26 -51.50
N LEU A 12 -12.25 5.49 -50.63
CA LEU A 12 -12.01 4.07 -50.86
C LEU A 12 -11.89 3.30 -49.52
N ARG A 13 -12.39 2.07 -49.58
CA ARG A 13 -12.87 1.17 -48.50
C ARG A 13 -11.75 0.58 -47.60
N PRO A 14 -12.11 -0.01 -46.45
CA PRO A 14 -11.17 -0.42 -45.41
C PRO A 14 -10.45 -1.72 -45.77
N ARG A 15 -9.16 -1.81 -45.41
CA ARG A 15 -8.40 -3.08 -45.38
C ARG A 15 -8.56 -3.73 -44.01
N THR A 16 -9.06 -4.96 -44.05
CA THR A 16 -9.26 -5.92 -42.97
C THR A 16 -7.95 -6.40 -42.35
N ALA A 17 -8.00 -6.66 -41.04
CA ALA A 17 -6.97 -7.30 -40.23
C ALA A 17 -6.70 -8.76 -40.63
N PRO A 18 -5.51 -9.32 -40.34
CA PRO A 18 -5.33 -10.76 -40.29
C PRO A 18 -5.44 -11.26 -38.85
N HIS A 19 -6.51 -12.02 -38.58
CA HIS A 19 -6.55 -13.03 -37.53
C HIS A 19 -5.64 -14.20 -37.93
N GLY A 20 -4.68 -14.55 -37.09
CA GLY A 20 -3.88 -15.76 -37.20
C GLY A 20 -4.24 -16.74 -36.10
N CYS A 21 -5.32 -17.48 -36.28
CA CYS A 21 -5.65 -18.68 -35.49
C CYS A 21 -5.41 -19.88 -36.40
N SER A 22 -4.34 -20.65 -36.15
CA SER A 22 -3.99 -21.82 -36.97
C SER A 22 -4.55 -23.10 -36.35
N SER A 23 -5.43 -23.76 -37.09
CA SER A 23 -5.91 -25.13 -36.85
C SER A 23 -5.28 -26.12 -37.84
N ALA A 24 -5.03 -27.33 -37.31
CA ALA A 24 -4.51 -28.61 -37.82
C ALA A 24 -4.54 -28.96 -39.33
N PRO A 25 -3.81 -30.04 -39.68
CA PRO A 25 -4.49 -31.15 -40.37
C PRO A 25 -4.20 -32.53 -39.76
N ALA A 26 -5.08 -33.49 -40.07
CA ALA A 26 -5.07 -34.86 -39.55
C ALA A 26 -4.70 -35.92 -40.61
N ARG A 27 -4.25 -37.08 -40.08
CA ARG A 27 -4.25 -38.48 -40.57
C ARG A 27 -3.01 -39.04 -41.28
N SER A 28 -2.41 -40.09 -40.70
CA SER A 28 -2.56 -41.50 -41.13
C SER A 28 -1.83 -42.47 -40.19
N ASP A 29 -2.45 -43.64 -39.93
CA ASP A 29 -1.97 -44.75 -39.09
C ASP A 29 -0.74 -45.49 -39.64
N SER A 30 0.17 -45.91 -38.74
CA SER A 30 0.90 -47.19 -38.85
C SER A 30 1.61 -47.61 -37.54
N ALA A 31 1.16 -48.74 -36.98
CA ALA A 31 1.84 -49.75 -36.17
C ALA A 31 3.11 -49.44 -35.33
N GLY A 32 2.93 -49.45 -34.01
CA GLY A 32 3.56 -50.44 -33.11
C GLY A 32 5.07 -50.46 -32.90
N ARG A 33 5.53 -49.79 -31.83
CA ARG A 33 6.53 -50.31 -30.87
C ARG A 33 6.36 -49.58 -29.54
N GLY A 34 5.77 -50.28 -28.57
CA GLY A 34 5.56 -49.74 -27.22
C GLY A 34 6.89 -49.48 -26.53
N THR A 35 7.23 -48.21 -26.34
CA THR A 35 8.24 -47.77 -25.37
C THR A 35 7.48 -47.36 -24.12
N VAL A 36 7.63 -48.14 -23.05
CA VAL A 36 7.11 -47.80 -21.73
C VAL A 36 7.96 -46.65 -21.20
N LEU A 37 7.40 -45.44 -21.16
CA LEU A 37 7.99 -44.33 -20.43
C LEU A 37 7.98 -44.67 -18.93
N PRO A 38 9.09 -44.50 -18.19
CA PRO A 38 9.06 -44.65 -16.74
C PRO A 38 8.14 -43.59 -16.14
N PRO A 39 7.47 -43.88 -15.01
CA PRO A 39 6.62 -42.91 -14.35
C PRO A 39 7.45 -41.68 -13.92
N PRO A 40 6.87 -40.47 -13.90
CA PRO A 40 7.58 -39.28 -13.47
C PRO A 40 8.04 -39.48 -12.02
N THR A 41 9.33 -39.25 -11.78
CA THR A 41 9.89 -39.20 -10.43
C THR A 41 9.25 -38.02 -9.71
N ILE A 42 8.39 -38.31 -8.73
CA ILE A 42 7.92 -37.29 -7.80
C ILE A 42 9.12 -36.89 -6.94
N VAL A 43 9.77 -35.78 -7.31
CA VAL A 43 10.73 -35.12 -6.44
C VAL A 43 9.94 -34.58 -5.26
N ARG A 44 9.97 -35.29 -4.14
CA ARG A 44 9.48 -34.77 -2.86
C ARG A 44 10.37 -33.58 -2.51
N HIS A 45 9.91 -32.38 -2.84
CA HIS A 45 10.42 -31.19 -2.17
C HIS A 45 10.05 -31.37 -0.70
N THR A 46 11.05 -31.67 0.13
CA THR A 46 10.96 -31.42 1.56
C THR A 46 10.60 -29.95 1.69
N ALA A 47 9.40 -29.67 2.17
CA ALA A 47 9.00 -28.31 2.50
C ALA A 47 10.08 -27.72 3.41
N ALA A 48 10.71 -26.64 2.96
CA ALA A 48 11.53 -25.80 3.81
C ALA A 48 10.69 -25.44 5.06
N PRO A 49 11.30 -25.29 6.25
CA PRO A 49 10.56 -24.90 7.43
C PRO A 49 9.81 -23.61 7.10
N THR A 50 8.48 -23.66 7.23
CA THR A 50 7.61 -22.52 7.01
C THR A 50 8.13 -21.40 7.90
N GLU A 51 8.79 -20.41 7.30
CA GLU A 51 9.03 -19.15 7.99
C GLU A 51 7.68 -18.71 8.53
N ARG A 52 7.63 -18.47 9.85
CA ARG A 52 6.40 -18.03 10.50
C ARG A 52 6.02 -16.73 9.83
N ARG A 53 5.05 -16.78 8.93
CA ARG A 53 4.30 -15.62 8.47
C ARG A 53 3.90 -14.87 9.75
N PRO A 54 4.25 -13.58 9.93
CA PRO A 54 3.81 -12.87 11.12
C PRO A 54 2.29 -12.98 11.14
N MET A 55 1.80 -13.67 12.16
CA MET A 55 0.37 -13.70 12.46
C MET A 55 -0.04 -12.25 12.68
N ALA A 56 -1.18 -11.84 12.13
CA ALA A 56 -1.78 -10.54 12.36
C ALA A 56 -1.95 -10.35 13.87
N GLY A 57 -0.97 -9.68 14.49
CA GLY A 57 -1.01 -9.25 15.87
C GLY A 57 -1.75 -7.94 15.95
N ILE A 58 -2.43 -7.71 17.06
CA ILE A 58 -2.86 -6.37 17.43
C ILE A 58 -1.60 -5.54 17.62
N GLU A 59 -1.47 -4.44 16.87
CA GLU A 59 -0.46 -3.42 17.13
C GLU A 59 -1.11 -2.32 17.97
N PHE A 60 -0.43 -1.92 19.06
CA PHE A 60 -0.87 -0.81 19.90
C PHE A 60 -0.17 0.46 19.45
N GLU A 61 -0.94 1.53 19.27
CA GLU A 61 -0.45 2.78 18.70
C GLU A 61 -1.02 3.99 19.44
N ALA A 62 -0.16 4.98 19.67
CA ALA A 62 -0.54 6.32 20.08
C ALA A 62 0.21 7.37 19.26
N LYS A 63 -0.42 8.53 19.04
CA LYS A 63 0.17 9.64 18.28
C LYS A 63 0.37 10.87 19.15
N ALA A 64 1.56 11.45 19.04
CA ALA A 64 1.84 12.81 19.49
C ALA A 64 1.72 13.78 18.31
N LEU A 65 0.71 14.65 18.34
CA LEU A 65 0.42 15.61 17.27
C LEU A 65 1.24 16.91 17.42
N ASP A 66 1.29 17.70 16.36
CA ASP A 66 1.88 19.05 16.33
C ASP A 66 3.33 19.11 16.83
N ILE A 67 4.15 18.15 16.40
CA ILE A 67 5.56 18.08 16.84
C ILE A 67 6.48 18.90 15.94
N ASP A 68 7.58 19.40 16.50
CA ASP A 68 8.73 19.85 15.73
C ASP A 68 9.63 18.64 15.40
N PRO A 69 9.83 18.28 14.12
CA PRO A 69 10.58 17.08 13.76
C PRO A 69 12.01 17.04 14.31
N LYS A 70 12.71 18.18 14.29
CA LYS A 70 14.11 18.26 14.73
C LYS A 70 14.21 18.13 16.25
N LYS A 71 13.26 18.71 16.97
CA LYS A 71 13.15 18.56 18.43
C LYS A 71 12.83 17.11 18.78
N MET A 72 11.90 16.50 18.05
CA MET A 72 11.51 15.12 18.31
C MET A 72 12.66 14.15 18.08
N GLU A 73 13.39 14.31 16.97
CA GLU A 73 14.59 13.52 16.71
C GLU A 73 15.59 13.59 17.87
N ARG A 74 15.86 14.81 18.40
CA ARG A 74 16.78 14.96 19.53
C ARG A 74 16.28 14.20 20.77
N LEU A 75 14.99 14.33 21.10
CA LEU A 75 14.40 13.62 22.24
C LEU A 75 14.51 12.10 22.07
N ILE A 76 14.24 11.58 20.87
CA ILE A 76 14.37 10.15 20.56
C ILE A 76 15.80 9.68 20.80
N VAL A 77 16.80 10.40 20.27
CA VAL A 77 18.22 10.03 20.42
C VAL A 77 18.67 10.13 21.88
N GLU A 78 18.26 11.17 22.60
CA GLU A 78 18.56 11.36 24.03
C GLU A 78 17.96 10.25 24.90
N ALA A 79 16.79 9.73 24.53
CA ALA A 79 16.16 8.57 25.17
C ALA A 79 16.83 7.23 24.80
N GLY A 80 17.86 7.22 23.95
CA GLY A 80 18.56 6.02 23.48
C GLY A 80 17.95 5.39 22.23
N GLY A 81 17.06 6.10 21.53
CA GLY A 81 16.48 5.67 20.27
C GLY A 81 17.48 5.73 19.12
N VAL A 82 17.29 4.84 18.15
CA VAL A 82 18.17 4.69 16.99
C VAL A 82 17.37 4.90 15.71
N ARG A 83 17.85 5.80 14.85
CA ARG A 83 17.28 5.99 13.51
C ARG A 83 17.43 4.72 12.69
N ARG A 84 16.34 4.26 12.09
CA ARG A 84 16.28 3.06 11.22
C ARG A 84 16.29 3.41 9.74
N THR A 85 15.71 4.55 9.39
CA THR A 85 15.63 5.01 8.00
C THR A 85 15.93 6.50 7.91
N GLU A 86 16.52 6.92 6.79
CA GLU A 86 16.45 8.32 6.38
C GLU A 86 15.00 8.68 5.98
N PRO A 87 14.63 9.98 5.93
CA PRO A 87 13.32 10.39 5.48
C PRO A 87 12.99 9.81 4.09
N ARG A 88 11.89 9.07 4.00
CA ARG A 88 11.41 8.47 2.74
C ARG A 88 10.08 9.06 2.33
N LEU A 89 9.97 9.45 1.06
CA LEU A 89 8.69 9.71 0.44
C LEU A 89 7.96 8.37 0.26
N MET A 90 6.76 8.28 0.83
CA MET A 90 5.83 7.19 0.61
C MET A 90 4.65 7.69 -0.19
N ARG A 91 4.12 6.83 -1.05
CA ARG A 91 3.05 7.13 -1.99
C ARG A 91 1.98 6.05 -1.89
N ARG A 92 0.71 6.41 -1.98
CA ARG A 92 -0.37 5.40 -2.02
C ARG A 92 -1.51 5.81 -2.93
N TYR A 93 -2.10 4.81 -3.56
CA TYR A 93 -3.44 4.89 -4.12
C TYR A 93 -4.42 4.18 -3.20
N VAL A 94 -5.59 4.79 -3.01
CA VAL A 94 -6.72 4.19 -2.31
C VAL A 94 -7.85 3.96 -3.31
N TYR A 95 -8.49 2.80 -3.26
CA TYR A 95 -9.61 2.44 -4.13
C TYR A 95 -10.75 1.88 -3.28
N ASP A 96 -11.97 2.05 -3.75
CA ASP A 96 -13.09 1.28 -3.23
C ASP A 96 -13.02 -0.17 -3.72
N THR A 97 -13.61 -1.10 -2.95
CA THR A 97 -13.85 -2.45 -3.45
C THR A 97 -14.95 -2.45 -4.52
N ILE A 98 -15.08 -3.56 -5.25
CA ILE A 98 -16.16 -3.75 -6.22
C ILE A 98 -17.00 -4.98 -5.79
N PRO A 99 -18.27 -4.80 -5.36
CA PRO A 99 -18.91 -3.51 -5.07
C PRO A 99 -18.29 -2.81 -3.86
N ALA A 100 -18.55 -1.51 -3.70
CA ALA A 100 -18.08 -0.74 -2.55
C ALA A 100 -18.71 -1.29 -1.27
N VAL A 101 -17.87 -1.45 -0.23
CA VAL A 101 -18.30 -1.93 1.09
C VAL A 101 -17.82 -0.92 2.12
N PRO A 102 -18.72 -0.31 2.92
CA PRO A 102 -18.33 0.61 3.98
C PRO A 102 -17.28 -0.01 4.91
N GLY A 103 -16.25 0.76 5.25
CA GLY A 103 -15.15 0.31 6.09
C GLY A 103 -14.17 -0.66 5.40
N ARG A 104 -14.28 -0.91 4.09
CA ARG A 104 -13.34 -1.75 3.34
C ARG A 104 -12.80 -1.01 2.11
N TRP A 105 -11.50 -1.07 1.90
CA TRP A 105 -10.84 -0.42 0.77
C TRP A 105 -9.62 -1.21 0.29
N VAL A 106 -9.26 -1.00 -0.97
CA VAL A 106 -7.99 -1.47 -1.55
C VAL A 106 -6.95 -0.36 -1.38
N ARG A 107 -5.72 -0.72 -1.07
CA ARG A 107 -4.61 0.23 -0.99
C ARG A 107 -3.38 -0.35 -1.68
N LEU A 108 -2.85 0.42 -2.62
CA LEU A 108 -1.55 0.18 -3.23
C LEU A 108 -0.59 1.21 -2.62
N ARG A 109 0.45 0.78 -1.92
CA ARG A 109 1.42 1.67 -1.26
C ARG A 109 2.83 1.35 -1.72
N ASP A 110 3.59 2.39 -2.00
CA ASP A 110 5.05 2.38 -2.11
C ASP A 110 5.63 3.10 -0.89
N THR A 111 6.46 2.41 -0.10
CA THR A 111 7.12 2.98 1.10
C THR A 111 8.49 3.61 0.80
N GLY A 112 8.89 3.66 -0.47
CA GLY A 112 10.25 3.97 -0.89
C GLY A 112 11.23 2.80 -0.71
N ALA A 113 10.75 1.64 -0.23
CA ALA A 113 11.56 0.43 -0.07
C ALA A 113 10.82 -0.84 -0.49
N VAL A 114 9.51 -0.92 -0.20
CA VAL A 114 8.66 -2.03 -0.64
C VAL A 114 7.35 -1.47 -1.17
N THR A 115 6.85 -2.09 -2.24
CA THR A 115 5.50 -1.83 -2.73
C THR A 115 4.57 -2.95 -2.29
N THR A 116 3.43 -2.59 -1.71
CA THR A 116 2.42 -3.54 -1.25
C THR A 116 1.04 -3.22 -1.82
N LEU A 117 0.28 -4.26 -2.10
CA LEU A 117 -1.14 -4.19 -2.44
C LEU A 117 -1.91 -4.91 -1.34
N CYS A 118 -2.92 -4.26 -0.79
CA CYS A 118 -3.76 -4.86 0.23
C CYS A 118 -5.23 -4.50 0.09
N VAL A 119 -6.06 -5.34 0.71
CA VAL A 119 -7.44 -4.99 1.07
C VAL A 119 -7.46 -4.82 2.59
N LYS A 120 -7.79 -3.62 3.05
CA LYS A 120 -8.02 -3.32 4.47
C LYS A 120 -9.51 -3.30 4.75
N GLN A 121 -9.90 -3.77 5.93
CA GLN A 121 -11.26 -3.71 6.43
C GLN A 121 -11.25 -3.35 7.90
N ILE A 122 -12.02 -2.34 8.27
CA ILE A 122 -12.41 -2.07 9.65
C ILE A 122 -13.80 -2.70 9.84
N SER A 123 -13.86 -3.77 10.63
CA SER A 123 -15.09 -4.49 10.97
C SER A 123 -15.74 -3.94 12.24
N THR A 124 -14.95 -3.40 13.18
CA THR A 124 -15.40 -2.78 14.44
C THR A 124 -14.41 -1.70 14.90
N ASP A 125 -14.82 -0.84 15.84
CA ASP A 125 -13.91 0.08 16.56
C ASP A 125 -13.13 -0.61 17.70
N ALA A 126 -13.25 -1.94 17.81
CA ALA A 126 -12.50 -2.72 18.79
C ALA A 126 -11.03 -2.84 18.36
N VAL A 127 -10.18 -3.20 19.33
CA VAL A 127 -8.73 -3.31 19.15
C VAL A 127 -8.34 -4.37 18.09
N ASP A 128 -9.18 -5.37 17.83
CA ASP A 128 -9.03 -6.37 16.78
C ASP A 128 -9.85 -6.08 15.51
N GLY A 129 -10.42 -4.88 15.41
CA GLY A 129 -11.38 -4.52 14.37
C GLY A 129 -10.78 -4.24 13.00
N THR A 130 -9.45 -4.19 12.85
CA THR A 130 -8.80 -3.97 11.54
C THR A 130 -8.19 -5.26 11.02
N HIS A 131 -8.65 -5.71 9.85
CA HIS A 131 -8.09 -6.83 9.12
C HIS A 131 -7.45 -6.36 7.81
N GLU A 132 -6.29 -6.90 7.50
CA GLU A 132 -5.55 -6.58 6.27
C GLU A 132 -5.11 -7.87 5.58
N THR A 133 -5.47 -8.02 4.31
CA THR A 133 -4.89 -9.04 3.42
C THR A 133 -3.93 -8.34 2.49
N GLU A 134 -2.62 -8.53 2.70
CA GLU A 134 -1.56 -7.82 1.98
C GLU A 134 -0.60 -8.77 1.26
N VAL A 135 -0.13 -8.32 0.09
CA VAL A 135 0.94 -8.94 -0.69
C VAL A 135 1.95 -7.87 -1.12
N THR A 136 3.20 -8.28 -1.32
CA THR A 136 4.20 -7.45 -2.01
C THR A 136 3.99 -7.52 -3.51
N VAL A 137 4.24 -6.41 -4.20
CA VAL A 137 4.23 -6.31 -5.66
C VAL A 137 5.51 -5.63 -6.14
N ASP A 138 5.93 -5.91 -7.38
CA ASP A 138 7.25 -5.49 -7.85
C ASP A 138 7.29 -4.03 -8.35
N ASN A 139 6.16 -3.50 -8.83
CA ASN A 139 6.11 -2.17 -9.44
C ASN A 139 4.80 -1.43 -9.11
N PHE A 140 4.92 -0.22 -8.56
CA PHE A 140 3.80 0.63 -8.16
C PHE A 140 2.94 1.11 -9.35
N GLU A 141 3.56 1.63 -10.41
CA GLU A 141 2.82 2.19 -11.54
C GLU A 141 2.14 1.12 -12.39
N GLU A 142 2.83 0.00 -12.64
CA GLU A 142 2.26 -1.14 -13.38
C GLU A 142 1.10 -1.79 -12.61
N THR A 143 1.20 -1.90 -11.28
CA THR A 143 0.12 -2.44 -10.45
C THR A 143 -1.10 -1.51 -10.47
N ASN A 144 -0.92 -0.18 -10.40
CA ASN A 144 -2.01 0.78 -10.56
C ASN A 144 -2.70 0.64 -11.93
N ALA A 145 -1.93 0.57 -13.01
CA ALA A 145 -2.46 0.35 -14.36
C ALA A 145 -3.24 -0.97 -14.48
N LEU A 146 -2.72 -2.05 -13.88
CA LEU A 146 -3.37 -3.36 -13.86
C LEU A 146 -4.73 -3.31 -13.10
N LEU A 147 -4.79 -2.65 -11.95
CA LEU A 147 -6.03 -2.44 -11.20
C LEU A 147 -7.06 -1.64 -12.03
N GLY A 148 -6.59 -0.63 -12.77
CA GLY A 148 -7.39 0.11 -13.75
C GLY A 148 -8.04 -0.78 -14.81
N LEU A 149 -7.25 -1.70 -15.40
CA LEU A 149 -7.75 -2.66 -16.39
C LEU A 149 -8.76 -3.66 -15.80
N MET A 150 -8.66 -3.96 -14.50
CA MET A 150 -9.62 -4.79 -13.77
C MET A 150 -10.91 -4.03 -13.39
N GLY A 151 -10.97 -2.72 -13.63
CA GLY A 151 -12.13 -1.88 -13.38
C GLY A 151 -12.09 -1.09 -12.07
N LEU A 152 -10.97 -1.09 -11.33
CA LEU A 152 -10.81 -0.23 -10.16
C LEU A 152 -10.31 1.16 -10.58
N THR A 153 -10.94 2.20 -10.07
CA THR A 153 -10.45 3.59 -10.21
C THR A 153 -10.05 4.10 -8.83
N PRO A 154 -8.85 4.69 -8.65
CA PRO A 154 -8.46 5.20 -7.34
C PRO A 154 -9.36 6.37 -6.94
N ARG A 155 -9.84 6.36 -5.69
CA ARG A 155 -10.55 7.49 -5.09
C ARG A 155 -9.59 8.61 -4.69
N SER A 156 -8.36 8.26 -4.33
CA SER A 156 -7.32 9.23 -4.00
C SER A 156 -5.91 8.72 -4.24
N TYR A 157 -5.00 9.66 -4.48
CA TYR A 157 -3.55 9.51 -4.36
C TYR A 157 -3.05 10.34 -3.19
N GLN A 158 -2.14 9.79 -2.37
CA GLN A 158 -1.64 10.46 -1.16
C GLN A 158 -0.16 10.21 -0.91
N GLU A 159 0.57 11.27 -0.55
CA GLU A 159 1.96 11.23 -0.14
C GLU A 159 2.14 11.49 1.37
N ASN A 160 3.16 10.88 1.97
CA ASN A 160 3.73 11.31 3.25
C ASN A 160 5.25 11.12 3.23
N ARG A 161 5.96 11.83 4.10
CA ARG A 161 7.37 11.53 4.40
C ARG A 161 7.43 10.90 5.77
N ARG A 162 8.20 9.82 5.89
CA ARG A 162 8.37 9.11 7.16
C ARG A 162 9.84 8.89 7.46
N THR A 163 10.20 9.13 8.71
CA THR A 163 11.50 8.77 9.28
C THR A 163 11.25 7.81 10.44
N SER A 164 11.81 6.60 10.34
CA SER A 164 11.57 5.54 11.31
C SER A 164 12.71 5.47 12.31
N TYR A 165 12.36 5.32 13.59
CA TYR A 165 13.28 5.11 14.70
C TYR A 165 12.84 3.87 15.48
N ALA A 166 13.76 3.33 16.28
CA ALA A 166 13.41 2.33 17.29
C ALA A 166 13.92 2.78 18.65
N LEU A 167 13.08 2.68 19.67
CA LEU A 167 13.43 2.87 21.07
C LEU A 167 13.23 1.53 21.80
N GLY A 168 14.32 0.75 21.89
CA GLY A 168 14.22 -0.65 22.28
C GLY A 168 13.41 -1.46 21.28
N ALA A 169 12.29 -2.05 21.74
CA ALA A 169 11.34 -2.79 20.90
C ALA A 169 10.25 -1.89 20.27
N VAL A 170 10.12 -0.65 20.74
CA VAL A 170 9.08 0.29 20.27
C VAL A 170 9.50 0.90 18.95
N ARG A 171 8.56 0.92 18.00
CA ARG A 171 8.70 1.58 16.70
C ARG A 171 8.18 3.01 16.83
N LEU A 172 8.96 3.94 16.29
CA LEU A 172 8.67 5.37 16.35
C LEU A 172 8.68 5.91 14.92
N GLU A 173 7.53 6.35 14.44
CA GLU A 173 7.37 6.79 13.05
C GLU A 173 7.08 8.29 13.04
N LEU A 174 8.11 9.07 12.69
CA LEU A 174 7.98 10.51 12.53
C LEU A 174 7.41 10.78 11.14
N ASP A 175 6.17 11.24 11.12
CA ASP A 175 5.37 11.43 9.93
C ASP A 175 5.18 12.91 9.61
N GLU A 176 5.46 13.25 8.36
CA GLU A 176 5.11 14.53 7.76
C GLU A 176 4.09 14.26 6.65
N TRP A 177 2.98 14.97 6.68
CA TRP A 177 1.90 14.86 5.70
C TRP A 177 1.62 16.24 5.10
N PRO A 178 1.13 16.35 3.86
CA PRO A 178 0.71 17.63 3.31
C PRO A 178 -0.41 18.27 4.14
N LEU A 179 -0.47 19.60 4.17
CA LEU A 179 -1.55 20.40 4.79
C LEU A 179 -1.71 20.31 6.33
N ILE A 180 -1.05 19.39 7.02
CA ILE A 180 -1.10 19.26 8.48
C ILE A 180 0.31 19.26 9.10
N PRO A 181 0.45 19.69 10.37
CA PRO A 181 1.70 19.58 11.09
C PRO A 181 2.20 18.13 11.24
N PRO A 182 3.52 17.91 11.34
CA PRO A 182 4.08 16.60 11.60
C PRO A 182 3.61 16.00 12.93
N TYR A 183 3.56 14.68 12.99
CA TYR A 183 3.24 13.92 14.19
C TYR A 183 4.17 12.71 14.36
N LEU A 184 4.25 12.18 15.58
CA LEU A 184 4.97 10.93 15.87
C LEU A 184 3.96 9.82 16.16
N GLU A 185 4.06 8.69 15.47
CA GLU A 185 3.41 7.44 15.87
C GLU A 185 4.34 6.65 16.79
N ILE A 186 3.80 6.19 17.92
CA ILE A 186 4.47 5.33 18.90
C ILE A 186 3.76 3.98 18.85
N GLU A 187 4.43 2.96 18.30
CA GLU A 187 3.87 1.65 18.05
C GLU A 187 4.61 0.55 18.80
N ALA A 188 3.88 -0.37 19.40
CA ALA A 188 4.46 -1.52 20.09
C ALA A 188 3.55 -2.75 20.04
N ASP A 189 4.09 -3.89 20.48
CA ASP A 189 3.37 -5.16 20.53
C ASP A 189 2.41 -5.23 21.72
N ASP A 190 2.56 -4.33 22.70
CA ASP A 190 1.66 -4.17 23.84
C ASP A 190 1.49 -2.71 24.27
N GLU A 191 0.36 -2.41 24.93
CA GLU A 191 0.02 -1.07 25.39
C GLU A 191 1.01 -0.50 26.44
N PRO A 192 1.47 -1.26 27.46
CA PRO A 192 2.48 -0.77 28.40
C PRO A 192 3.76 -0.24 27.75
N GLN A 193 4.23 -0.87 26.67
CA GLN A 193 5.40 -0.43 25.92
C GLN A 193 5.19 0.93 25.25
N VAL A 194 4.01 1.18 24.68
CA VAL A 194 3.65 2.49 24.11
C VAL A 194 3.77 3.58 25.17
N TRP A 195 3.20 3.34 26.36
CA TRP A 195 3.22 4.33 27.44
C TRP A 195 4.60 4.55 28.04
N ALA A 196 5.40 3.49 28.19
CA ALA A 196 6.77 3.64 28.66
C ALA A 196 7.63 4.46 27.68
N ALA A 197 7.47 4.25 26.37
CA ALA A 197 8.15 5.05 25.36
C ALA A 197 7.66 6.50 25.33
N ALA A 198 6.35 6.71 25.43
CA ALA A 198 5.78 8.06 25.54
C ALA A 198 6.36 8.84 26.74
N GLU A 199 6.40 8.22 27.92
CA GLU A 199 6.96 8.81 29.13
C GLU A 199 8.46 9.11 28.96
N ALA A 200 9.23 8.19 28.37
CA ALA A 200 10.66 8.39 28.07
C ALA A 200 10.91 9.57 27.11
N LEU A 201 9.96 9.87 26.22
CA LEU A 201 10.00 11.02 25.30
C LEU A 201 9.41 12.30 25.92
N GLY A 202 8.94 12.25 27.17
CA GLY A 202 8.40 13.38 27.91
C GLY A 202 6.96 13.74 27.58
N PHE A 203 6.16 12.77 27.12
CA PHE A 203 4.73 12.96 26.86
C PHE A 203 3.86 12.51 28.02
N ASP A 204 2.88 13.36 28.35
CA ASP A 204 1.74 12.98 29.19
C ASP A 204 0.75 12.16 28.36
N ARG A 205 0.17 11.09 28.93
CA ARG A 205 -0.75 10.19 28.21
C ARG A 205 -1.98 10.93 27.67
N GLU A 206 -2.46 11.92 28.40
CA GLU A 206 -3.64 12.72 28.04
C GLU A 206 -3.43 13.61 26.81
N ARG A 207 -2.18 13.80 26.39
CA ARG A 207 -1.82 14.56 25.18
C ARG A 207 -1.67 13.69 23.95
N LEU A 208 -1.79 12.38 24.10
CA LEU A 208 -1.71 11.42 23.01
C LEU A 208 -3.11 11.03 22.53
N THR A 209 -3.20 10.67 21.25
CA THR A 209 -4.44 10.21 20.63
C THR A 209 -4.24 8.91 19.87
N SER A 210 -5.30 8.12 19.73
CA SER A 210 -5.35 6.93 18.86
C SER A 210 -5.98 7.23 17.49
N PHE A 211 -6.07 8.51 17.12
CA PHE A 211 -6.67 8.93 15.84
C PHE A 211 -5.88 8.40 14.65
N ASN A 212 -6.58 7.74 13.72
CA ASN A 212 -6.03 7.46 12.41
C ASN A 212 -5.81 8.76 11.62
N THR A 213 -5.10 8.68 10.49
CA THR A 213 -4.77 9.86 9.68
C THR A 213 -6.00 10.68 9.27
N THR A 214 -7.11 10.04 8.86
CA THR A 214 -8.35 10.77 8.53
C THR A 214 -8.83 11.64 9.69
N LYS A 215 -8.94 11.07 10.89
CA LYS A 215 -9.33 11.83 12.10
C LYS A 215 -8.33 12.92 12.47
N VAL A 216 -7.03 12.73 12.19
CA VAL A 216 -6.03 13.79 12.39
C VAL A 216 -6.32 14.96 11.45
N TYR A 217 -6.58 14.72 10.16
CA TYR A 217 -6.97 15.78 9.22
C TYR A 217 -8.26 16.51 9.64
N ASP A 218 -9.24 15.76 10.17
CA ASP A 218 -10.51 16.34 10.67
C ASP A 218 -10.27 17.38 11.78
N LEU A 219 -9.25 17.20 12.64
CA LEU A 219 -8.89 18.18 13.68
C LEU A 219 -8.46 19.53 13.10
N TYR A 220 -7.93 19.54 11.88
CA TYR A 220 -7.55 20.75 11.16
C TYR A 220 -8.66 21.23 10.22
N GLY A 221 -9.85 20.63 10.27
CA GLY A 221 -11.00 21.00 9.44
C GLY A 221 -10.86 20.58 7.98
N ILE A 222 -10.05 19.55 7.70
CA ILE A 222 -9.79 19.06 6.34
C ILE A 222 -10.44 17.69 6.17
N ASP A 223 -11.38 17.58 5.23
CA ASP A 223 -11.93 16.29 4.82
C ASP A 223 -10.94 15.59 3.88
N LEU A 224 -10.17 14.65 4.43
CA LEU A 224 -9.18 13.89 3.68
C LEU A 224 -9.81 13.03 2.57
N ASP A 225 -11.02 12.53 2.76
CA ASP A 225 -11.71 11.68 1.80
C ASP A 225 -12.20 12.47 0.57
N ALA A 226 -12.36 13.79 0.71
CA ALA A 226 -12.67 14.69 -0.41
C ALA A 226 -11.45 15.07 -1.27
N ILE A 227 -10.22 14.76 -0.84
CA ILE A 227 -8.99 15.10 -1.57
C ILE A 227 -8.59 13.95 -2.50
N THR A 228 -8.70 14.18 -3.81
CA THR A 228 -8.35 13.17 -4.82
C THR A 228 -6.85 13.07 -5.09
N ASP A 229 -6.08 14.14 -4.86
CA ASP A 229 -4.64 14.16 -5.04
C ASP A 229 -3.98 15.01 -3.94
N LEU A 230 -3.28 14.36 -3.02
CA LEU A 230 -2.64 14.93 -1.84
C LEU A 230 -1.12 14.73 -1.92
N ARG A 231 -0.39 15.79 -2.26
CA ARG A 231 1.08 15.76 -2.44
C ARG A 231 1.76 16.90 -1.70
N PHE A 232 3.06 16.76 -1.50
CA PHE A 232 3.88 17.91 -1.13
C PHE A 232 3.97 18.89 -2.31
N GLU A 233 3.96 20.19 -1.99
CA GLU A 233 4.30 21.26 -2.95
C GLU A 233 5.78 21.25 -3.33
#